data_AF-A0A2K6SZB5-F1
#
_entry.id   AF-A0A2K6SZB5-F1
#
_cell.length_a   1.000
_cell.length_b   1.000
_cell.length_c   1.000
_cell.angle_alpha   90.00
_cell.angle_beta   90.00
_cell.angle_gamma   90.00
#
_symmetry.space_group_name_H-M   'P 1'
#
loop_
_entity.id
_entity.type
_entity.pdbx_description
1 polymer ?
#
loop_
_entity_poly.entity_id
_entity_poly.type
_entity_poly.pdbx_seq_one_letter_code
_entity_poly.pdbx_strand_id
1 'polypeptide(L)'
;MSVKWTSVLRLIQLSFYLGSGYCGNVLVWAPDYSHWMNMKTVLNELVQRGHEVTVLAKSSSIVFDPNNPSTLKLEVFPTSLTKTELENIVMQQVKRWSDFPKDSFWSYFSQVQEIMWIFSEISRNVCKDLVSNKKFMKKLQKSRFDVIFADAMFPCGELLAEIFNIPFVYSFSSSTGYVLEKYGGGFLFPPSYVPVVISELSDQMTFMERLKNMIYMLYFDFWFQVFDMKKWDQFYSEVLGRPTTLFETMEKADIWLIRKSWNFQFPHPLLPNIEYVGGLHCKPANPLPKELEEFVQSSGENGIVVFSLGSMVSTMTEERANVIASALAKIPQKVLWRFDGNKPHALGHNTRVYKWMPQNDLLGHPKTRAFITHGGSNGIYEAIYHGIPMVGIPLFADQPDNIAHMKVKGAAVRLDFSTMSSTDLLNALKTVINDPVYKENTMKLSRIQHDQPVKPLDRAVFWIEFVMRHKGAKHLRVAAHNLTWFQYHSLDVIGFLLACVAAVIFIITKCCLFCFWKFVRTGKKTKKD
;
A
#
# COMPACT_ATOMS: atom_id res chain seq x y z
N MET A 1 -14.62 59.90 9.76
CA MET A 1 -14.84 58.89 8.69
C MET A 1 -16.23 58.31 8.88
N SER A 2 -17.07 58.34 7.84
CA SER A 2 -18.44 57.81 7.90
C SER A 2 -18.42 56.30 8.20
N VAL A 3 -19.34 55.83 9.04
CA VAL A 3 -19.52 54.42 9.46
C VAL A 3 -19.52 53.45 8.27
N LYS A 4 -19.94 53.90 7.08
CA LYS A 4 -19.90 53.13 5.84
C LYS A 4 -18.48 52.76 5.39
N TRP A 5 -17.51 53.67 5.55
CA TRP A 5 -16.12 53.43 5.14
C TRP A 5 -15.40 52.45 6.06
N THR A 6 -15.70 52.49 7.36
CA THR A 6 -15.16 51.51 8.32
C THR A 6 -15.70 50.10 8.09
N SER A 7 -16.96 49.96 7.67
CA SER A 7 -17.53 48.64 7.31
C SER A 7 -16.96 48.08 6.01
N VAL A 8 -16.73 48.94 5.00
CA VAL A 8 -16.09 48.53 3.74
C VAL A 8 -14.63 48.10 3.97
N LEU A 9 -13.86 48.84 4.77
CA LEU A 9 -12.50 48.46 5.12
C LEU A 9 -12.44 47.14 5.91
N ARG A 10 -13.40 46.88 6.80
CA ARG A 10 -13.51 45.60 7.52
C ARG A 10 -13.91 44.44 6.60
N LEU A 11 -14.79 44.66 5.63
CA LEU A 11 -15.14 43.66 4.61
C LEU A 11 -13.96 43.33 3.70
N ILE A 12 -13.17 44.34 3.32
CA ILE A 12 -11.95 44.17 2.54
C ILE A 12 -10.89 43.41 3.38
N GLN A 13 -10.69 43.78 4.65
CA GLN A 13 -9.85 43.01 5.57
C GLN A 13 -10.34 41.55 5.70
N LEU A 14 -11.64 41.32 5.90
CA LEU A 14 -12.23 39.99 5.94
C LEU A 14 -12.02 39.23 4.63
N SER A 15 -12.06 39.88 3.47
CA SER A 15 -11.74 39.26 2.18
C SER A 15 -10.25 38.91 2.01
N PHE A 16 -9.35 39.59 2.73
CA PHE A 16 -7.94 39.21 2.83
C PHE A 16 -7.68 38.08 3.86
N TYR A 17 -8.58 37.90 4.83
CA TYR A 17 -8.53 36.77 5.78
C TYR A 17 -9.29 35.52 5.30
N LEU A 18 -10.25 35.70 4.39
CA LEU A 18 -10.91 34.62 3.66
C LEU A 18 -10.01 34.28 2.46
N GLY A 19 -9.04 33.38 2.67
CA GLY A 19 -8.39 32.72 1.55
C GLY A 19 -9.47 32.17 0.63
N SER A 20 -9.36 32.41 -0.68
CA SER A 20 -10.28 31.83 -1.66
C SER A 20 -10.23 30.31 -1.52
N GLY A 21 -11.22 29.72 -0.84
CA GLY A 21 -11.35 28.28 -0.73
C GLY A 21 -11.47 27.74 -2.15
N TYR A 22 -10.46 27.02 -2.62
CA TYR A 22 -10.52 26.40 -3.94
C TYR A 22 -11.42 25.16 -3.81
N CYS A 23 -12.72 25.33 -4.07
CA CYS A 23 -13.65 24.21 -4.18
C CYS A 23 -13.39 23.47 -5.51
N GLY A 24 -13.06 22.20 -5.43
CA GLY A 24 -12.77 21.34 -6.58
C GLY A 24 -13.75 20.18 -6.68
N ASN A 25 -13.93 19.65 -7.89
CA ASN A 25 -14.81 18.50 -8.15
C ASN A 25 -13.99 17.23 -8.37
N VAL A 26 -14.08 16.27 -7.45
CA VAL A 26 -13.26 15.05 -7.41
C VAL A 26 -14.08 13.85 -7.88
N LEU A 27 -13.57 13.14 -8.89
CA LEU A 27 -14.09 11.83 -9.29
C LEU A 27 -13.30 10.72 -8.61
N VAL A 28 -13.97 9.77 -7.98
CA VAL A 28 -13.30 8.67 -7.27
C VAL A 28 -13.57 7.34 -7.95
N TRP A 29 -12.50 6.64 -8.32
CA TRP A 29 -12.55 5.22 -8.68
C TRP A 29 -12.41 4.37 -7.42
N ALA A 30 -13.54 3.84 -6.93
CA ALA A 30 -13.60 3.25 -5.59
C ALA A 30 -13.19 1.76 -5.57
N PRO A 31 -12.22 1.39 -4.71
CA PRO A 31 -11.95 -0.01 -4.38
C PRO A 31 -12.95 -0.54 -3.33
N ASP A 32 -12.75 -1.76 -2.83
CA ASP A 32 -13.51 -2.33 -1.70
C ASP A 32 -12.63 -2.51 -0.43
N TYR A 33 -13.23 -3.00 0.65
CA TYR A 33 -12.59 -3.37 1.93
C TYR A 33 -11.67 -2.27 2.53
N SER A 34 -10.46 -2.62 2.95
CA SER A 34 -9.52 -1.73 3.65
C SER A 34 -8.99 -0.60 2.74
N HIS A 35 -8.89 -0.84 1.43
CA HIS A 35 -8.51 0.19 0.47
C HIS A 35 -9.55 1.31 0.45
N TRP A 36 -10.84 0.94 0.43
CA TRP A 36 -11.93 1.90 0.52
C TRP A 36 -11.93 2.67 1.84
N MET A 37 -11.70 2.01 2.98
CA MET A 37 -11.64 2.68 4.29
C MET A 37 -10.57 3.79 4.33
N ASN A 38 -9.40 3.54 3.73
CA ASN A 38 -8.33 4.54 3.62
C ASN A 38 -8.74 5.70 2.72
N MET A 39 -9.21 5.42 1.51
CA MET A 39 -9.63 6.47 0.58
C MET A 39 -10.77 7.29 1.17
N LYS A 40 -11.79 6.65 1.77
CA LYS A 40 -12.93 7.31 2.43
C LYS A 40 -12.49 8.33 3.50
N THR A 41 -11.38 8.05 4.20
CA THR A 41 -10.83 9.01 5.17
C THR A 41 -10.39 10.31 4.48
N VAL A 42 -9.67 10.20 3.36
CA VAL A 42 -9.26 11.35 2.53
C VAL A 42 -10.48 12.05 1.92
N LEU A 43 -11.46 11.30 1.43
CA LEU A 43 -12.68 11.86 0.82
C LEU A 43 -13.51 12.67 1.83
N ASN A 44 -13.63 12.19 3.07
CA ASN A 44 -14.35 12.90 4.11
C ASN A 44 -13.67 14.25 4.44
N GLU A 45 -12.34 14.29 4.49
CA GLU A 45 -11.59 15.52 4.71
C GLU A 45 -11.76 16.49 3.53
N LEU A 46 -11.74 16.00 2.29
CA LEU A 46 -12.04 16.82 1.10
C LEU A 46 -13.44 17.44 1.17
N VAL A 47 -14.46 16.67 1.56
CA VAL A 47 -15.82 17.21 1.76
C VAL A 47 -15.86 18.26 2.87
N GLN A 48 -15.16 18.03 3.99
CA GLN A 48 -15.08 19.01 5.08
C GLN A 48 -14.42 20.32 4.65
N ARG A 49 -13.48 20.26 3.71
CA ARG A 49 -12.83 21.43 3.10
C ARG A 49 -13.61 22.06 1.94
N GLY A 50 -14.82 21.58 1.67
CA GLY A 50 -15.76 22.17 0.70
C GLY A 50 -15.60 21.67 -0.74
N HIS A 51 -14.90 20.57 -0.97
CA HIS A 51 -14.83 19.93 -2.29
C HIS A 51 -16.09 19.09 -2.57
N GLU A 52 -16.53 19.06 -3.84
CA GLU A 52 -17.55 18.11 -4.28
C GLU A 52 -16.87 16.78 -4.60
N VAL A 53 -17.32 15.70 -3.97
CA VAL A 53 -16.75 14.36 -4.16
C VAL A 53 -17.80 13.42 -4.73
N THR A 54 -17.57 12.92 -5.93
CA THR A 54 -18.42 11.93 -6.60
C THR A 54 -17.71 10.58 -6.65
N VAL A 55 -18.31 9.58 -6.00
CA VAL A 55 -17.75 8.22 -5.92
C VAL A 55 -18.43 7.32 -6.94
N LEU A 56 -17.63 6.70 -7.81
CA LEU A 56 -18.11 5.67 -8.72
C LEU A 56 -18.30 4.37 -7.94
N ALA A 57 -19.56 4.06 -7.63
CA ALA A 57 -19.92 2.85 -6.92
C ALA A 57 -20.37 1.79 -7.93
N LYS A 58 -19.70 0.65 -7.96
CA LYS A 58 -20.20 -0.51 -8.71
C LYS A 58 -21.37 -1.15 -7.98
N SER A 59 -22.40 -1.59 -8.70
CA SER A 59 -23.58 -2.25 -8.10
C SER A 59 -23.25 -3.54 -7.34
N SER A 60 -22.12 -4.18 -7.66
CA SER A 60 -21.56 -5.34 -6.94
C SER A 60 -20.77 -4.98 -5.67
N SER A 61 -20.57 -3.70 -5.35
CA SER A 61 -19.68 -3.34 -4.25
C SER A 61 -20.20 -3.82 -2.91
N ILE A 62 -19.25 -4.22 -2.08
CA ILE A 62 -19.48 -4.82 -0.78
C ILE A 62 -19.71 -3.73 0.26
N VAL A 63 -19.11 -2.55 0.04
CA VAL A 63 -18.96 -1.51 1.07
C VAL A 63 -19.97 -0.36 0.95
N PHE A 64 -20.66 -0.25 -0.18
CA PHE A 64 -21.72 0.74 -0.36
C PHE A 64 -23.06 0.14 0.06
N ASP A 65 -23.65 0.70 1.13
CA ASP A 65 -25.05 0.49 1.48
C ASP A 65 -25.86 1.70 0.98
N PRO A 66 -26.75 1.54 -0.01
CA PRO A 66 -27.58 2.63 -0.52
C PRO A 66 -28.51 3.23 0.54
N ASN A 67 -28.77 2.52 1.65
CA ASN A 67 -29.67 2.96 2.71
C ASN A 67 -28.97 3.73 3.83
N ASN A 68 -27.64 3.80 3.81
CA ASN A 68 -26.87 4.55 4.80
C ASN A 68 -26.65 5.98 4.29
N PRO A 69 -27.10 7.04 5.01
CA PRO A 69 -26.89 8.42 4.61
C PRO A 69 -25.39 8.75 4.62
N SER A 70 -24.70 8.50 3.52
CA SER A 70 -23.32 8.93 3.34
C SER A 70 -23.27 10.41 2.96
N THR A 71 -22.34 11.13 3.56
CA THR A 71 -21.96 12.50 3.15
C THR A 71 -21.36 12.56 1.73
N LEU A 72 -21.02 11.41 1.15
CA LEU A 72 -20.44 11.29 -0.19
C LEU A 72 -21.54 11.09 -1.25
N LYS A 73 -21.41 11.79 -2.38
CA LYS A 73 -22.29 11.60 -3.54
C LYS A 73 -21.89 10.31 -4.25
N LEU A 74 -22.82 9.38 -4.37
CA LEU A 74 -22.59 8.09 -5.04
C LEU A 74 -23.21 8.10 -6.44
N GLU A 75 -22.42 7.69 -7.43
CA GLU A 75 -22.87 7.43 -8.79
C GLU A 75 -22.76 5.94 -9.08
N VAL A 76 -23.89 5.24 -8.98
CA VAL A 76 -23.94 3.79 -9.12
C VAL A 76 -24.02 3.40 -10.59
N PHE A 77 -23.11 2.51 -11.03
CA PHE A 77 -23.17 1.91 -12.35
C PHE A 77 -23.36 0.38 -12.26
N PRO A 78 -24.14 -0.22 -13.19
CA PRO A 78 -24.37 -1.65 -13.18
C PRO A 78 -23.11 -2.41 -13.56
N THR A 79 -22.88 -3.54 -12.89
CA THR A 79 -21.84 -4.52 -13.23
C THR A 79 -22.45 -5.85 -13.65
N SER A 80 -21.72 -6.58 -14.47
CA SER A 80 -22.01 -7.97 -14.87
C SER A 80 -22.09 -8.93 -13.68
N LEU A 81 -21.26 -8.71 -12.65
CA LEU A 81 -21.29 -9.47 -11.40
C LEU A 81 -22.30 -8.89 -10.42
N THR A 82 -22.94 -9.76 -9.65
CA THR A 82 -23.71 -9.40 -8.46
C THR A 82 -22.79 -9.22 -7.23
N LYS A 83 -23.30 -8.57 -6.19
CA LYS A 83 -22.59 -8.40 -4.91
C LYS A 83 -22.22 -9.75 -4.28
N THR A 84 -23.17 -10.67 -4.22
CA THR A 84 -22.97 -12.00 -3.62
C THR A 84 -21.92 -12.82 -4.35
N GLU A 85 -21.90 -12.78 -5.69
CA GLU A 85 -20.88 -13.47 -6.49
C GLU A 85 -19.49 -12.90 -6.23
N LEU A 86 -19.36 -11.58 -6.20
CA LEU A 86 -18.09 -10.92 -5.90
C LEU A 86 -17.59 -11.28 -4.48
N GLU A 87 -18.47 -11.21 -3.49
CA GLU A 87 -18.17 -11.61 -2.11
C GLU A 87 -17.68 -13.06 -2.04
N ASN A 88 -18.40 -13.99 -2.68
CA ASN A 88 -18.04 -15.41 -2.66
C ASN A 88 -16.68 -15.67 -3.31
N ILE A 89 -16.40 -15.06 -4.47
CA ILE A 89 -15.11 -15.22 -5.16
C ILE A 89 -13.98 -14.66 -4.29
N VAL A 90 -14.15 -13.45 -3.75
CA VAL A 90 -13.13 -12.82 -2.89
C VAL A 90 -12.85 -13.69 -1.68
N MET A 91 -13.89 -14.15 -0.97
CA MET A 91 -13.72 -14.96 0.23
C MET A 91 -13.08 -16.32 -0.07
N GLN A 92 -13.44 -16.94 -1.21
CA GLN A 92 -12.81 -18.18 -1.67
C GLN A 92 -11.31 -17.97 -1.94
N GLN A 93 -10.92 -16.89 -2.64
CA GLN A 93 -9.52 -16.63 -2.94
C GLN A 93 -8.71 -16.22 -1.71
N VAL A 94 -9.30 -15.46 -0.78
CA VAL A 94 -8.66 -15.13 0.51
C VAL A 94 -8.37 -16.38 1.33
N LYS A 95 -9.35 -17.29 1.40
CA LYS A 95 -9.17 -18.58 2.08
C LYS A 95 -8.08 -19.40 1.38
N ARG A 96 -8.17 -19.53 0.06
CA ARG A 96 -7.17 -20.21 -0.78
C ARG A 96 -5.75 -19.70 -0.51
N TRP A 97 -5.56 -18.38 -0.47
CA TRP A 97 -4.25 -17.78 -0.20
C TRP A 97 -3.76 -18.04 1.23
N SER A 98 -4.67 -17.99 2.21
CA SER A 98 -4.34 -18.22 3.62
C SER A 98 -3.88 -19.67 3.89
N ASP A 99 -4.47 -20.63 3.16
CA ASP A 99 -4.31 -22.06 3.42
C ASP A 99 -3.14 -22.71 2.64
N PHE A 100 -2.55 -22.03 1.65
CA PHE A 100 -1.56 -22.68 0.77
C PHE A 100 -0.19 -22.94 1.42
N PRO A 101 0.41 -24.13 1.18
CA PRO A 101 1.75 -24.44 1.65
C PRO A 101 2.79 -23.44 1.13
N LYS A 102 3.68 -23.00 2.03
CA LYS A 102 4.73 -22.00 1.73
C LYS A 102 6.10 -22.63 1.49
N ASP A 103 6.16 -23.96 1.39
CA ASP A 103 7.41 -24.72 1.41
C ASP A 103 8.21 -24.62 0.11
N SER A 104 7.54 -24.34 -1.02
CA SER A 104 8.15 -24.20 -2.33
C SER A 104 7.92 -22.81 -2.90
N PHE A 105 9.01 -22.08 -3.16
CA PHE A 105 9.00 -20.75 -3.75
C PHE A 105 8.19 -20.69 -5.06
N TRP A 106 8.49 -21.59 -6.01
CA TRP A 106 7.86 -21.59 -7.33
C TRP A 106 6.37 -21.94 -7.27
N SER A 107 6.01 -22.96 -6.50
CA SER A 107 4.61 -23.38 -6.34
C SER A 107 3.79 -22.30 -5.64
N TYR A 108 4.34 -21.67 -4.60
CA TYR A 108 3.68 -20.59 -3.89
C TYR A 108 3.40 -19.40 -4.82
N PHE A 109 4.41 -18.89 -5.52
CA PHE A 109 4.20 -17.70 -6.36
C PHE A 109 3.41 -17.96 -7.64
N SER A 110 3.44 -19.17 -8.20
CA SER A 110 2.52 -19.56 -9.28
C SER A 110 1.06 -19.46 -8.84
N GLN A 111 0.74 -19.93 -7.63
CA GLN A 111 -0.62 -19.86 -7.08
C GLN A 111 -1.01 -18.42 -6.72
N VAL A 112 -0.08 -17.62 -6.18
CA VAL A 112 -0.31 -16.18 -5.95
C VAL A 112 -0.63 -15.48 -7.26
N GLN A 113 0.10 -15.78 -8.34
CA GLN A 113 -0.16 -15.19 -9.66
C GLN A 113 -1.55 -15.56 -10.18
N GLU A 114 -1.98 -16.82 -10.06
CA GLU A 114 -3.34 -17.23 -10.45
C GLU A 114 -4.42 -16.45 -9.69
N ILE A 115 -4.25 -16.27 -8.39
CA ILE A 115 -5.17 -15.48 -7.56
C ILE A 115 -5.20 -14.02 -8.05
N MET A 116 -4.04 -13.43 -8.32
CA MET A 116 -3.95 -12.07 -8.84
C MET A 116 -4.61 -11.93 -10.22
N TRP A 117 -4.48 -12.93 -11.10
CA TRP A 117 -5.13 -12.93 -12.40
C TRP A 117 -6.66 -13.02 -12.31
N ILE A 118 -7.20 -13.76 -11.34
CA ILE A 118 -8.66 -13.79 -11.08
C ILE A 118 -9.15 -12.39 -10.66
N PHE A 119 -8.47 -11.74 -9.71
CA PHE A 119 -8.83 -10.38 -9.29
C PHE A 119 -8.63 -9.34 -10.41
N SER A 120 -7.59 -9.51 -11.21
CA SER A 120 -7.29 -8.69 -12.40
C SER A 120 -8.41 -8.80 -13.43
N GLU A 121 -8.90 -10.01 -13.72
CA GLU A 121 -9.99 -10.24 -14.65
C GLU A 121 -11.30 -9.61 -14.18
N ILE A 122 -11.64 -9.76 -12.89
CA ILE A 122 -12.79 -9.10 -12.29
C ILE A 122 -12.68 -7.58 -12.43
N SER A 123 -11.53 -7.01 -12.07
CA SER A 123 -11.29 -5.57 -12.15
C SER A 123 -11.41 -5.04 -13.58
N ARG A 124 -10.87 -5.78 -14.56
CA ARG A 124 -10.97 -5.45 -15.99
C ARG A 124 -12.40 -5.49 -16.49
N ASN A 125 -13.17 -6.51 -16.10
CA ASN A 125 -14.58 -6.63 -16.49
C ASN A 125 -15.43 -5.50 -15.90
N VAL A 126 -15.20 -5.12 -14.64
CA VAL A 126 -15.87 -3.97 -14.01
C VAL A 126 -15.52 -2.66 -14.71
N CYS A 127 -14.26 -2.44 -15.07
CA CYS A 127 -13.85 -1.27 -15.86
C CYS A 127 -14.52 -1.28 -17.24
N LYS A 128 -14.57 -2.44 -17.90
CA LYS A 128 -15.25 -2.63 -19.19
C LYS A 128 -16.74 -2.29 -19.12
N ASP A 129 -17.44 -2.73 -18.08
CA ASP A 129 -18.87 -2.46 -17.87
C ASP A 129 -19.14 -0.95 -17.77
N LEU A 130 -18.27 -0.22 -17.06
CA LEU A 130 -18.33 1.24 -16.95
C LEU A 130 -18.11 1.92 -18.31
N VAL A 131 -16.97 1.67 -18.97
CA VAL A 131 -16.60 2.40 -20.20
C VAL A 131 -17.52 2.07 -21.37
N SER A 132 -18.10 0.86 -21.39
CA SER A 132 -19.09 0.46 -22.40
C SER A 132 -20.42 1.20 -22.25
N ASN A 133 -20.73 1.71 -21.05
CA ASN A 133 -21.94 2.47 -20.79
C ASN A 133 -21.80 3.93 -21.28
N LYS A 134 -22.00 4.13 -22.59
CA LYS A 134 -21.86 5.44 -23.26
C LYS A 134 -22.73 6.54 -22.63
N LYS A 135 -23.91 6.21 -22.11
CA LYS A 135 -24.80 7.17 -21.45
C LYS A 135 -24.19 7.66 -20.13
N PHE A 136 -23.67 6.72 -19.33
CA PHE A 136 -23.01 7.02 -18.07
C PHE A 136 -21.69 7.78 -18.28
N MET A 137 -20.86 7.35 -19.23
CA MET A 137 -19.61 8.05 -19.58
C MET A 137 -19.86 9.50 -20.03
N LYS A 138 -20.89 9.74 -20.86
CA LYS A 138 -21.30 11.11 -21.24
C LYS A 138 -21.80 11.93 -20.05
N LYS A 139 -22.46 11.30 -19.07
CA LYS A 139 -22.88 11.97 -17.83
C LYS A 139 -21.66 12.41 -17.02
N LEU A 140 -20.69 11.51 -16.80
CA LEU A 140 -19.45 11.82 -16.07
C LEU A 140 -18.65 12.94 -16.74
N GLN A 141 -18.50 12.89 -18.07
CA GLN A 141 -17.78 13.92 -18.82
C GLN A 141 -18.44 15.31 -18.68
N LYS A 142 -19.78 15.37 -18.65
CA LYS A 142 -20.51 16.63 -18.45
C LYS A 142 -20.34 17.23 -17.05
N SER A 143 -20.02 16.41 -16.06
CA SER A 143 -19.81 16.86 -14.68
C SER A 143 -18.50 17.64 -14.49
N ARG A 144 -17.57 17.62 -15.46
CA ARG A 144 -16.33 18.42 -15.47
C ARG A 144 -15.52 18.29 -14.16
N PHE A 145 -15.05 17.08 -13.89
CA PHE A 145 -14.18 16.83 -12.74
C PHE A 145 -12.79 17.48 -12.91
N ASP A 146 -12.22 17.94 -11.81
CA ASP A 146 -10.89 18.57 -11.77
C ASP A 146 -9.76 17.56 -11.59
N VAL A 147 -10.03 16.42 -10.94
CA VAL A 147 -9.05 15.37 -10.67
C VAL A 147 -9.76 14.03 -10.48
N ILE A 148 -9.07 12.94 -10.86
CA ILE A 148 -9.45 11.57 -10.49
C ILE A 148 -8.62 11.11 -9.30
N PHE A 149 -9.26 10.56 -8.29
CA PHE A 149 -8.60 9.88 -7.19
C PHE A 149 -8.88 8.38 -7.25
N ALA A 150 -7.83 7.58 -7.38
CA ALA A 150 -7.93 6.14 -7.64
C ALA A 150 -6.95 5.34 -6.77
N ASP A 151 -7.17 4.04 -6.63
CA ASP A 151 -6.19 3.11 -6.05
C ASP A 151 -5.46 2.32 -7.14
N ALA A 152 -4.12 2.37 -7.17
CA ALA A 152 -3.34 1.75 -8.25
C ALA A 152 -3.44 0.22 -8.28
N MET A 153 -3.91 -0.43 -7.21
CA MET A 153 -4.17 -1.88 -7.20
C MET A 153 -5.41 -2.27 -8.02
N PHE A 154 -6.30 -1.31 -8.32
CA PHE A 154 -7.54 -1.53 -9.05
C PHE A 154 -7.55 -0.66 -10.32
N PRO A 155 -6.95 -1.12 -11.43
CA PRO A 155 -6.85 -0.33 -12.65
C PRO A 155 -8.21 0.07 -13.21
N CYS A 156 -8.31 1.30 -13.72
CA CYS A 156 -9.38 1.93 -14.52
C CYS A 156 -9.33 3.46 -14.33
N GLY A 157 -8.85 3.93 -13.17
CA GLY A 157 -8.80 5.35 -12.83
C GLY A 157 -7.96 6.16 -13.81
N GLU A 158 -6.79 5.64 -14.16
CA GLU A 158 -5.90 6.16 -15.20
C GLU A 158 -6.51 6.10 -16.61
N LEU A 159 -7.31 5.08 -16.92
CA LEU A 159 -8.04 5.02 -18.19
C LEU A 159 -9.10 6.12 -18.27
N LEU A 160 -9.84 6.34 -17.18
CA LEU A 160 -10.79 7.45 -17.10
C LEU A 160 -10.09 8.80 -17.23
N ALA A 161 -8.88 8.94 -16.66
CA ALA A 161 -8.07 10.15 -16.77
C ALA A 161 -7.69 10.43 -18.22
N GLU A 162 -7.28 9.41 -18.98
CA GLU A 162 -7.02 9.50 -20.42
C GLU A 162 -8.29 9.87 -21.23
N ILE A 163 -9.43 9.22 -20.94
CA ILE A 163 -10.69 9.47 -21.66
C ILE A 163 -11.20 10.90 -21.42
N PHE A 164 -11.13 11.38 -20.19
CA PHE A 164 -11.62 12.71 -19.82
C PHE A 164 -10.56 13.82 -19.98
N ASN A 165 -9.30 13.44 -20.21
CA ASN A 165 -8.15 14.33 -20.28
C ASN A 165 -8.04 15.24 -19.05
N ILE A 166 -8.06 14.62 -17.86
CA ILE A 166 -7.94 15.29 -16.55
C ILE A 166 -6.83 14.65 -15.72
N PRO A 167 -6.18 15.42 -14.82
CA PRO A 167 -5.10 14.88 -13.99
C PRO A 167 -5.63 13.85 -12.98
N PHE A 168 -4.73 13.05 -12.44
CA PHE A 168 -5.11 12.03 -11.46
C PHE A 168 -4.05 11.76 -10.40
N VAL A 169 -4.52 11.32 -9.23
CA VAL A 169 -3.72 11.01 -8.06
C VAL A 169 -4.01 9.58 -7.64
N TYR A 170 -2.96 8.81 -7.40
CA TYR A 170 -3.09 7.49 -6.82
C TYR A 170 -3.03 7.52 -5.31
N SER A 171 -3.84 6.68 -4.66
CA SER A 171 -3.60 6.18 -3.31
C SER A 171 -3.12 4.74 -3.40
N PHE A 172 -2.00 4.41 -2.79
CA PHE A 172 -1.44 3.08 -2.94
C PHE A 172 -0.68 2.62 -1.69
N SER A 173 -0.58 1.31 -1.44
CA SER A 173 0.18 0.79 -0.30
C SER A 173 1.47 0.14 -0.77
N SER A 174 1.37 -0.99 -1.45
CA SER A 174 2.48 -1.72 -2.05
C SER A 174 1.95 -2.81 -2.98
N SER A 175 2.73 -3.24 -3.98
CA SER A 175 2.47 -4.47 -4.73
C SER A 175 3.50 -5.55 -4.43
N THR A 176 3.10 -6.80 -4.65
CA THR A 176 4.01 -7.96 -4.68
C THR A 176 5.19 -7.66 -5.59
N GLY A 177 6.43 -7.80 -5.08
CA GLY A 177 7.62 -7.57 -5.89
C GLY A 177 7.95 -6.11 -6.22
N TYR A 178 7.16 -5.15 -5.72
CA TYR A 178 7.17 -3.74 -6.16
C TYR A 178 6.86 -3.52 -7.65
N VAL A 179 6.13 -4.44 -8.29
CA VAL A 179 5.85 -4.41 -9.74
C VAL A 179 5.15 -3.09 -10.15
N LEU A 180 4.08 -2.69 -9.46
CA LEU A 180 3.35 -1.46 -9.82
C LEU A 180 4.16 -0.19 -9.53
N GLU A 181 4.93 -0.20 -8.45
CA GLU A 181 5.79 0.92 -8.06
C GLU A 181 6.92 1.13 -9.07
N LYS A 182 7.60 0.05 -9.49
CA LYS A 182 8.70 0.11 -10.46
C LYS A 182 8.21 0.50 -11.84
N TYR A 183 7.23 -0.26 -12.37
CA TYR A 183 6.83 -0.14 -13.78
C TYR A 183 5.71 0.87 -14.03
N GLY A 184 4.88 1.16 -13.02
CA GLY A 184 3.88 2.22 -13.10
C GLY A 184 4.36 3.54 -12.49
N GLY A 185 5.13 3.50 -11.40
CA GLY A 185 5.54 4.71 -10.67
C GLY A 185 6.98 5.17 -10.92
N GLY A 186 7.85 4.35 -11.54
CA GLY A 186 9.27 4.64 -11.71
C GLY A 186 10.11 4.54 -10.42
N PHE A 187 9.60 3.88 -9.38
CA PHE A 187 10.22 3.84 -8.06
C PHE A 187 11.55 3.08 -8.09
N LEU A 188 12.47 3.48 -7.21
CA LEU A 188 13.80 2.89 -7.11
C LEU A 188 13.92 2.00 -5.89
N PHE A 189 14.18 0.72 -6.12
CA PHE A 189 14.42 -0.27 -5.06
C PHE A 189 15.73 -1.02 -5.29
N PRO A 190 16.88 -0.44 -4.89
CA PRO A 190 18.17 -1.12 -5.05
C PRO A 190 18.19 -2.45 -4.26
N PRO A 191 18.36 -3.61 -4.92
CA PRO A 191 18.27 -4.91 -4.26
C PRO A 191 19.41 -5.20 -3.28
N SER A 192 20.44 -4.32 -3.25
CA SER A 192 21.57 -4.43 -2.34
C SER A 192 21.22 -4.13 -0.88
N TYR A 193 20.16 -3.36 -0.62
CA TYR A 193 19.71 -3.03 0.74
C TYR A 193 18.19 -2.91 0.89
N VAL A 194 17.43 -2.78 -0.21
CA VAL A 194 15.96 -2.74 -0.13
C VAL A 194 15.40 -4.15 -0.30
N PRO A 195 14.80 -4.74 0.75
CA PRO A 195 14.17 -6.05 0.63
C PRO A 195 12.92 -5.98 -0.24
N VAL A 196 12.76 -6.97 -1.13
CA VAL A 196 11.58 -7.11 -1.98
C VAL A 196 10.36 -7.39 -1.12
N VAL A 197 9.24 -6.71 -1.36
CA VAL A 197 7.97 -6.96 -0.67
C VAL A 197 7.63 -8.45 -0.75
N ILE A 198 7.34 -9.06 0.41
CA ILE A 198 7.13 -10.50 0.69
C ILE A 198 8.37 -11.38 0.80
N SER A 199 9.58 -10.82 0.73
CA SER A 199 10.80 -11.57 1.03
C SER A 199 10.98 -11.82 2.52
N GLU A 200 10.31 -11.04 3.37
CA GLU A 200 10.41 -11.01 4.83
C GLU A 200 11.82 -10.70 5.34
N LEU A 201 12.67 -10.13 4.48
CA LEU A 201 14.04 -9.73 4.79
C LEU A 201 14.06 -8.33 5.43
N SER A 202 15.18 -7.99 6.08
CA SER A 202 15.44 -6.65 6.62
C SER A 202 16.30 -5.81 5.66
N ASP A 203 16.52 -4.54 5.99
CA ASP A 203 17.49 -3.68 5.31
C ASP A 203 18.96 -3.97 5.70
N GLN A 204 19.17 -4.79 6.72
CA GLN A 204 20.47 -5.28 7.16
C GLN A 204 20.65 -6.75 6.75
N MET A 205 20.92 -6.97 5.46
CA MET A 205 21.07 -8.29 4.87
C MET A 205 22.53 -8.77 4.85
N THR A 206 22.76 -10.02 5.24
CA THR A 206 23.97 -10.78 4.94
C THR A 206 24.14 -10.99 3.44
N PHE A 207 25.30 -11.50 2.99
CA PHE A 207 25.50 -11.84 1.58
C PHE A 207 24.45 -12.85 1.06
N MET A 208 24.12 -13.88 1.83
CA MET A 208 23.15 -14.90 1.40
C MET A 208 21.73 -14.35 1.35
N GLU A 209 21.37 -13.45 2.27
CA GLU A 209 20.09 -12.75 2.22
C GLU A 209 20.01 -11.79 1.02
N ARG A 210 21.09 -11.08 0.68
CA ARG A 210 21.15 -10.26 -0.55
C ARG A 210 21.06 -11.10 -1.82
N LEU A 211 21.68 -12.28 -1.84
CA LEU A 211 21.54 -13.24 -2.95
C LEU A 211 20.08 -13.70 -3.08
N LYS A 212 19.44 -14.06 -1.96
CA LYS A 212 18.00 -14.39 -1.94
C LYS A 212 17.16 -13.20 -2.43
N ASN A 213 17.41 -12.00 -1.95
CA ASN A 213 16.70 -10.79 -2.35
C ASN A 213 16.85 -10.51 -3.85
N MET A 214 18.04 -10.71 -4.40
CA MET A 214 18.31 -10.61 -5.84
C MET A 214 17.49 -11.63 -6.64
N ILE A 215 17.40 -12.88 -6.18
CA ILE A 215 16.57 -13.92 -6.82
C ILE A 215 15.09 -13.52 -6.80
N TYR A 216 14.59 -13.00 -5.67
CA TYR A 216 13.21 -12.48 -5.59
C TYR A 216 13.00 -11.36 -6.60
N MET A 217 13.89 -10.37 -6.63
CA MET A 217 13.82 -9.25 -7.56
C MET A 217 13.75 -9.74 -9.02
N LEU A 218 14.67 -10.62 -9.42
CA LEU A 218 14.68 -11.18 -10.77
C LEU A 218 13.40 -11.97 -11.08
N TYR A 219 12.89 -12.75 -10.13
CA TYR A 219 11.63 -13.47 -10.31
C TYR A 219 10.46 -12.51 -10.57
N PHE A 220 10.32 -11.46 -9.76
CA PHE A 220 9.22 -10.50 -9.92
C PHE A 220 9.34 -9.62 -11.16
N ASP A 221 10.56 -9.28 -11.56
CA ASP A 221 10.80 -8.40 -12.70
C ASP A 221 10.65 -9.12 -14.05
N PHE A 222 10.85 -10.45 -14.10
CA PHE A 222 10.85 -11.20 -15.36
C PHE A 222 9.78 -12.30 -15.47
N TRP A 223 9.30 -12.88 -14.37
CA TRP A 223 8.36 -14.02 -14.41
C TRP A 223 7.00 -13.72 -13.81
N PHE A 224 6.93 -12.95 -12.73
CA PHE A 224 5.67 -12.68 -12.06
C PHE A 224 4.87 -11.58 -12.76
N GLN A 225 3.58 -11.81 -12.97
CA GLN A 225 2.66 -10.83 -13.54
C GLN A 225 1.50 -10.55 -12.58
N VAL A 226 1.51 -9.37 -11.94
CA VAL A 226 0.39 -8.91 -11.09
C VAL A 226 -0.92 -8.88 -11.88
N PHE A 227 -0.86 -8.41 -13.13
CA PHE A 227 -2.00 -8.38 -14.04
C PHE A 227 -1.69 -9.19 -15.29
N ASP A 228 -2.73 -9.74 -15.92
CA ASP A 228 -2.64 -10.23 -17.30
C ASP A 228 -2.45 -9.03 -18.24
N MET A 229 -1.19 -8.59 -18.38
CA MET A 229 -0.82 -7.37 -19.08
C MET A 229 -1.30 -7.40 -20.53
N LYS A 230 -1.27 -8.57 -21.18
CA LYS A 230 -1.75 -8.73 -22.55
C LYS A 230 -3.23 -8.37 -22.67
N LYS A 231 -4.08 -8.87 -21.77
CA LYS A 231 -5.52 -8.55 -21.78
C LYS A 231 -5.79 -7.08 -21.43
N TRP A 232 -5.02 -6.49 -20.52
CA TRP A 232 -5.18 -5.08 -20.14
C TRP A 232 -4.72 -4.12 -21.24
N ASP A 233 -3.54 -4.35 -21.82
CA ASP A 233 -3.00 -3.52 -22.91
C ASP A 233 -3.90 -3.58 -24.15
N GLN A 234 -4.42 -4.77 -24.48
CA GLN A 234 -5.41 -4.92 -25.55
C GLN A 234 -6.68 -4.11 -25.23
N PHE A 235 -7.23 -4.26 -24.03
CA PHE A 235 -8.43 -3.53 -23.62
C PHE A 235 -8.23 -2.01 -23.65
N TYR A 236 -7.07 -1.50 -23.20
CA TYR A 236 -6.79 -0.06 -23.18
C TYR A 236 -6.62 0.46 -24.60
N SER A 237 -5.93 -0.29 -25.45
CA SER A 237 -5.77 0.05 -26.86
C SER A 237 -7.11 0.09 -27.61
N GLU A 238 -8.01 -0.85 -27.34
CA GLU A 238 -9.36 -0.89 -27.92
C GLU A 238 -10.22 0.29 -27.47
N VAL A 239 -10.18 0.65 -26.19
CA VAL A 239 -10.98 1.76 -25.63
C VAL A 239 -10.47 3.12 -26.12
N LEU A 240 -9.14 3.31 -26.18
CA LEU A 240 -8.52 4.58 -26.58
C LEU A 240 -8.33 4.72 -28.09
N GLY A 241 -8.43 3.62 -28.86
CA GLY A 241 -8.28 3.63 -30.32
C GLY A 241 -6.83 3.83 -30.80
N ARG A 242 -5.84 3.62 -29.92
CA ARG A 242 -4.40 3.72 -30.22
C ARG A 242 -3.63 2.69 -29.40
N PRO A 243 -2.45 2.19 -29.86
CA PRO A 243 -1.60 1.35 -29.02
C PRO A 243 -1.33 2.04 -27.68
N THR A 244 -1.68 1.37 -26.58
CA THR A 244 -1.50 1.89 -25.22
C THR A 244 -1.36 0.74 -24.25
N THR A 245 -0.36 0.81 -23.37
CA THR A 245 -0.19 -0.17 -22.30
C THR A 245 -0.76 0.34 -20.99
N LEU A 246 -1.14 -0.57 -20.10
CA LEU A 246 -1.59 -0.20 -18.76
C LEU A 246 -0.50 0.61 -18.02
N PHE A 247 0.76 0.15 -18.04
CA PHE A 247 1.84 0.87 -17.35
C PHE A 247 2.10 2.27 -17.94
N GLU A 248 2.04 2.45 -19.26
CA GLU A 248 2.14 3.79 -19.88
C GLU A 248 1.11 4.77 -19.30
N THR A 249 -0.10 4.30 -19.00
CA THR A 249 -1.13 5.13 -18.37
C THR A 249 -0.89 5.37 -16.88
N MET A 250 -0.40 4.37 -16.14
CA MET A 250 -0.07 4.51 -14.72
C MET A 250 1.08 5.52 -14.49
N GLU A 251 2.07 5.56 -15.39
CA GLU A 251 3.22 6.50 -15.36
C GLU A 251 2.84 7.96 -15.51
N LYS A 252 1.59 8.25 -15.88
CA LYS A 252 1.07 9.61 -16.03
C LYS A 252 0.45 10.15 -14.75
N ALA A 253 0.43 9.37 -13.67
CA ALA A 253 -0.08 9.82 -12.39
C ALA A 253 0.69 11.06 -11.91
N ASP A 254 -0.05 12.11 -11.56
CA ASP A 254 0.55 13.37 -11.14
C ASP A 254 1.19 13.25 -9.75
N ILE A 255 0.56 12.50 -8.84
CA ILE A 255 1.06 12.20 -7.50
C ILE A 255 0.73 10.75 -7.11
N TRP A 256 1.67 10.09 -6.46
CA TRP A 256 1.49 8.81 -5.77
C TRP A 256 1.44 9.03 -4.26
N LEU A 257 0.26 8.92 -3.66
CA LEU A 257 0.07 8.92 -2.22
C LEU A 257 0.29 7.51 -1.66
N ILE A 258 1.50 7.24 -1.18
CA ILE A 258 1.90 5.96 -0.61
C ILE A 258 1.48 5.90 0.85
N ARG A 259 0.55 4.99 1.18
CA ARG A 259 -0.01 4.75 2.52
C ARG A 259 0.98 4.04 3.45
N LYS A 260 2.27 4.34 3.31
CA LYS A 260 3.33 3.89 4.20
C LYS A 260 4.13 5.06 4.78
N SER A 261 4.97 4.82 5.78
CA SER A 261 5.84 5.81 6.43
C SER A 261 7.14 5.18 6.93
N TRP A 262 8.16 5.99 7.16
CA TRP A 262 9.54 5.55 7.46
C TRP A 262 9.73 4.93 8.84
N ASN A 263 8.84 5.23 9.79
CA ASN A 263 8.82 4.51 11.07
C ASN A 263 8.35 3.05 10.89
N PHE A 264 7.62 2.72 9.82
CA PHE A 264 7.20 1.35 9.51
C PHE A 264 8.04 0.67 8.42
N GLN A 265 8.39 1.39 7.36
CA GLN A 265 9.16 0.86 6.23
C GLN A 265 10.67 1.03 6.41
N PHE A 266 11.44 0.42 5.51
CA PHE A 266 12.88 0.68 5.39
C PHE A 266 13.12 1.85 4.42
N PRO A 267 14.03 2.78 4.72
CA PRO A 267 14.34 3.90 3.84
C PRO A 267 14.85 3.47 2.45
N HIS A 268 14.40 4.17 1.41
CA HIS A 268 14.87 3.98 0.03
C HIS A 268 14.69 5.29 -0.78
N PRO A 269 15.26 5.41 -1.99
CA PRO A 269 15.18 6.62 -2.79
C PRO A 269 13.74 6.93 -3.21
N LEU A 270 13.44 8.22 -3.35
CA LEU A 270 12.10 8.74 -3.69
C LEU A 270 12.17 9.68 -4.88
N LEU A 271 11.11 9.67 -5.68
CA LEU A 271 10.86 10.66 -6.73
C LEU A 271 10.02 11.81 -6.19
N PRO A 272 10.10 13.02 -6.80
CA PRO A 272 9.39 14.21 -6.31
C PRO A 272 7.86 14.13 -6.33
N ASN A 273 7.28 13.23 -7.13
CA ASN A 273 5.84 13.01 -7.21
C ASN A 273 5.33 11.89 -6.27
N ILE A 274 6.16 11.39 -5.36
CA ILE A 274 5.83 10.30 -4.44
C ILE A 274 5.77 10.81 -3.01
N GLU A 275 4.62 10.62 -2.38
CA GLU A 275 4.30 11.23 -1.09
C GLU A 275 3.83 10.19 -0.09
N TYR A 276 4.59 10.04 1.00
CA TYR A 276 4.32 9.05 2.04
C TYR A 276 3.32 9.61 3.05
N VAL A 277 2.17 8.95 3.15
CA VAL A 277 1.00 9.34 3.96
C VAL A 277 0.52 8.21 4.88
N GLY A 278 1.45 7.37 5.34
CA GLY A 278 1.18 6.29 6.29
C GLY A 278 0.52 6.77 7.59
N GLY A 279 -0.53 6.06 8.03
CA GLY A 279 -1.31 6.39 9.23
C GLY A 279 -2.32 7.53 9.04
N LEU A 280 -2.72 7.85 7.81
CA LEU A 280 -3.74 8.89 7.53
C LEU A 280 -5.11 8.63 8.18
N HIS A 281 -5.43 7.38 8.52
CA HIS A 281 -6.67 6.99 9.18
C HIS A 281 -6.58 7.02 10.71
N CYS A 282 -5.38 7.15 11.26
CA CYS A 282 -5.18 7.15 12.70
C CYS A 282 -5.70 8.45 13.31
N LYS A 283 -6.34 8.32 14.47
CA LYS A 283 -6.96 9.45 15.17
C LYS A 283 -6.89 9.24 16.69
N PRO A 284 -6.97 10.31 17.49
CA PRO A 284 -7.15 10.18 18.93
C PRO A 284 -8.33 9.27 19.26
N ALA A 285 -8.24 8.52 20.36
CA ALA A 285 -9.33 7.65 20.79
C ALA A 285 -10.54 8.48 21.22
N ASN A 286 -11.71 8.11 20.73
CA ASN A 286 -12.99 8.60 21.24
C ASN A 286 -13.40 7.84 22.50
N PRO A 287 -14.28 8.42 23.35
CA PRO A 287 -14.88 7.68 24.45
C PRO A 287 -15.59 6.40 23.98
N LEU A 288 -15.39 5.30 24.70
CA LEU A 288 -16.04 4.03 24.39
C LEU A 288 -17.53 4.07 24.80
N PRO A 289 -18.40 3.31 24.11
CA PRO A 289 -19.75 3.07 24.60
C PRO A 289 -19.75 2.52 26.02
N LYS A 290 -20.73 2.93 26.85
CA LYS A 290 -20.77 2.63 28.29
C LYS A 290 -20.54 1.14 28.63
N GLU A 291 -21.22 0.23 27.94
CA GLU A 291 -21.07 -1.21 28.17
C GLU A 291 -19.65 -1.73 27.86
N LEU A 292 -19.02 -1.17 26.83
CA LEU A 292 -17.67 -1.52 26.43
C LEU A 292 -16.66 -0.98 27.45
N GLU A 293 -16.84 0.27 27.86
CA GLU A 293 -16.05 0.92 28.90
C GLU A 293 -16.09 0.13 30.23
N GLU A 294 -17.29 -0.27 30.68
CA GLU A 294 -17.45 -1.07 31.90
C GLU A 294 -16.68 -2.40 31.83
N PHE A 295 -16.69 -3.08 30.68
CA PHE A 295 -15.90 -4.29 30.48
C PHE A 295 -14.40 -4.03 30.53
N VAL A 296 -13.93 -2.96 29.88
CA VAL A 296 -12.52 -2.56 29.88
C VAL A 296 -12.06 -2.20 31.29
N GLN A 297 -12.85 -1.45 32.06
CA GLN A 297 -12.52 -1.08 33.44
C GLN A 297 -12.52 -2.29 34.38
N SER A 298 -13.38 -3.28 34.15
CA SER A 298 -13.40 -4.54 34.93
C SER A 298 -12.09 -5.36 34.85
N SER A 299 -11.15 -4.97 33.98
CA SER A 299 -9.82 -5.56 33.87
C SER A 299 -8.86 -5.23 35.02
N GLY A 300 -9.19 -4.22 35.84
CA GLY A 300 -8.33 -3.76 36.93
C GLY A 300 -6.95 -3.33 36.42
N GLU A 301 -5.89 -3.67 37.14
CA GLU A 301 -4.52 -3.30 36.77
C GLU A 301 -3.93 -4.13 35.61
N ASN A 302 -4.49 -5.32 35.38
CA ASN A 302 -4.02 -6.21 34.31
C ASN A 302 -4.21 -5.60 32.93
N GLY A 303 -5.27 -4.81 32.73
CA GLY A 303 -5.57 -4.17 31.46
C GLY A 303 -6.20 -5.11 30.42
N ILE A 304 -6.20 -4.66 29.16
CA ILE A 304 -6.88 -5.36 28.07
C ILE A 304 -5.94 -5.77 26.93
N VAL A 305 -6.35 -6.81 26.21
CA VAL A 305 -5.80 -7.22 24.92
C VAL A 305 -6.88 -7.06 23.85
N VAL A 306 -6.52 -6.40 22.75
CA VAL A 306 -7.39 -6.29 21.56
C VAL A 306 -6.95 -7.37 20.58
N PHE A 307 -7.89 -8.08 19.96
CA PHE A 307 -7.60 -9.12 18.97
C PHE A 307 -8.45 -8.97 17.70
N SER A 308 -7.80 -8.74 16.56
CA SER A 308 -8.44 -8.59 15.26
C SER A 308 -7.60 -9.16 14.12
N LEU A 309 -8.22 -9.97 13.26
CA LEU A 309 -7.59 -10.49 12.03
C LEU A 309 -7.99 -9.69 10.76
N GLY A 310 -8.38 -8.43 10.94
CA GLY A 310 -8.67 -7.51 9.84
C GLY A 310 -10.12 -7.54 9.38
N SER A 311 -10.40 -6.95 8.21
CA SER A 311 -11.77 -6.80 7.68
C SER A 311 -12.26 -8.02 6.89
N MET A 312 -11.35 -8.73 6.21
CA MET A 312 -11.68 -9.83 5.30
C MET A 312 -11.80 -11.19 5.99
N VAL A 313 -11.10 -11.39 7.12
CA VAL A 313 -11.12 -12.67 7.85
C VAL A 313 -11.97 -12.52 9.10
N SER A 314 -13.23 -12.94 9.00
CA SER A 314 -14.21 -12.87 10.09
C SER A 314 -14.37 -14.17 10.87
N THR A 315 -14.00 -15.30 10.29
CA THR A 315 -14.14 -16.64 10.87
C THR A 315 -12.87 -17.47 10.71
N MET A 316 -12.80 -18.61 11.39
CA MET A 316 -11.74 -19.61 11.27
C MET A 316 -12.30 -20.99 11.66
N THR A 317 -11.53 -22.05 11.46
CA THR A 317 -11.95 -23.40 11.88
C THR A 317 -12.14 -23.48 13.39
N GLU A 318 -13.05 -24.34 13.82
CA GLU A 318 -13.37 -24.51 15.24
C GLU A 318 -12.13 -24.92 16.05
N GLU A 319 -11.31 -25.81 15.50
CA GLU A 319 -10.02 -26.23 16.08
C GLU A 319 -9.11 -25.02 16.33
N ARG A 320 -8.84 -24.20 15.31
CA ARG A 320 -7.98 -23.02 15.45
C ARG A 320 -8.56 -22.00 16.42
N ALA A 321 -9.87 -21.80 16.40
CA ALA A 321 -10.56 -20.90 17.31
C ALA A 321 -10.44 -21.38 18.78
N ASN A 322 -10.54 -22.69 19.03
CA ASN A 322 -10.37 -23.28 20.35
C ASN A 322 -8.91 -23.23 20.85
N VAL A 323 -7.91 -23.41 19.97
CA VAL A 323 -6.49 -23.24 20.31
C VAL A 323 -6.22 -21.82 20.81
N ILE A 324 -6.74 -20.81 20.09
CA ILE A 324 -6.59 -19.41 20.47
C ILE A 324 -7.36 -19.10 21.75
N ALA A 325 -8.63 -19.50 21.84
CA ALA A 325 -9.47 -19.30 23.01
C ALA A 325 -8.84 -19.89 24.29
N SER A 326 -8.23 -21.08 24.19
CA SER A 326 -7.51 -21.73 25.29
C SER A 326 -6.31 -20.93 25.80
N ALA A 327 -5.60 -20.21 24.91
CA ALA A 327 -4.51 -19.33 25.30
C ALA A 327 -5.03 -18.07 25.99
N LEU A 328 -6.05 -17.44 25.41
CA LEU A 328 -6.69 -16.23 25.92
C LEU A 328 -7.33 -16.46 27.29
N ALA A 329 -7.88 -17.65 27.57
CA ALA A 329 -8.44 -17.99 28.87
C ALA A 329 -7.40 -18.02 30.00
N LYS A 330 -6.10 -18.13 29.68
CA LYS A 330 -5.00 -18.27 30.66
C LYS A 330 -4.32 -16.94 31.01
N ILE A 331 -4.64 -15.85 30.32
CA ILE A 331 -4.08 -14.53 30.63
C ILE A 331 -4.99 -13.77 31.62
N PRO A 332 -4.42 -12.95 32.51
CA PRO A 332 -5.21 -12.19 33.47
C PRO A 332 -5.92 -10.97 32.86
N GLN A 333 -5.54 -10.55 31.64
CA GLN A 333 -6.18 -9.45 30.91
C GLN A 333 -7.61 -9.81 30.49
N LYS A 334 -8.45 -8.78 30.36
CA LYS A 334 -9.69 -8.90 29.56
C LYS A 334 -9.35 -8.86 28.08
N VAL A 335 -10.07 -9.62 27.27
CA VAL A 335 -9.81 -9.71 25.83
C VAL A 335 -11.04 -9.28 25.04
N LEU A 336 -10.82 -8.40 24.06
CA LEU A 336 -11.83 -8.02 23.08
C LEU A 336 -11.44 -8.60 21.73
N TRP A 337 -12.22 -9.57 21.27
CA TRP A 337 -11.91 -10.35 20.07
C TRP A 337 -12.93 -10.09 18.97
N ARG A 338 -12.48 -9.54 17.84
CA ARG A 338 -13.30 -9.45 16.62
C ARG A 338 -13.38 -10.83 15.95
N PHE A 339 -14.55 -11.43 15.99
CA PHE A 339 -14.84 -12.75 15.44
C PHE A 339 -16.34 -12.91 15.19
N ASP A 340 -16.71 -13.39 14.01
CA ASP A 340 -18.09 -13.61 13.56
C ASP A 340 -18.35 -15.09 13.25
N GLY A 341 -17.61 -15.99 13.92
CA GLY A 341 -17.80 -17.43 13.84
C GLY A 341 -18.50 -18.00 15.08
N ASN A 342 -18.66 -19.32 15.11
CA ASN A 342 -19.24 -20.02 16.26
C ASN A 342 -18.38 -19.81 17.51
N LYS A 343 -19.02 -19.43 18.62
CA LYS A 343 -18.35 -19.18 19.89
C LYS A 343 -17.49 -20.40 20.30
N PRO A 344 -16.17 -20.25 20.50
CA PRO A 344 -15.30 -21.37 20.87
C PRO A 344 -15.69 -21.97 22.22
N HIS A 345 -15.61 -23.29 22.35
CA HIS A 345 -15.89 -23.99 23.61
C HIS A 345 -14.89 -23.64 24.71
N ALA A 346 -13.63 -23.42 24.35
CA ALA A 346 -12.56 -23.04 25.27
C ALA A 346 -12.53 -21.53 25.63
N LEU A 347 -13.58 -20.77 25.29
CA LEU A 347 -13.61 -19.32 25.53
C LEU A 347 -13.72 -18.99 27.03
N GLY A 348 -12.67 -18.38 27.58
CA GLY A 348 -12.64 -17.94 28.97
C GLY A 348 -13.58 -16.78 29.27
N HIS A 349 -14.00 -16.65 30.54
CA HIS A 349 -14.87 -15.57 31.03
C HIS A 349 -14.24 -14.17 30.96
N ASN A 350 -12.92 -14.10 30.72
CA ASN A 350 -12.19 -12.86 30.50
C ASN A 350 -12.27 -12.35 29.06
N THR A 351 -12.83 -13.13 28.12
CA THR A 351 -12.88 -12.78 26.69
C THR A 351 -14.31 -12.47 26.24
N ARG A 352 -14.50 -11.35 25.54
CA ARG A 352 -15.74 -11.01 24.83
C ARG A 352 -15.50 -10.98 23.32
N VAL A 353 -16.44 -11.54 22.58
CA VAL A 353 -16.42 -11.62 21.11
C VAL A 353 -17.35 -10.58 20.50
N TYR A 354 -16.89 -9.91 19.45
CA TYR A 354 -17.64 -8.88 18.73
C TYR A 354 -17.59 -9.13 17.22
N LYS A 355 -18.67 -8.87 16.50
CA LYS A 355 -18.64 -8.87 15.02
C LYS A 355 -17.81 -7.72 14.46
N TRP A 356 -17.92 -6.57 15.13
CA TRP A 356 -17.16 -5.35 14.85
C TRP A 356 -16.91 -4.59 16.16
N MET A 357 -15.77 -3.92 16.26
CA MET A 357 -15.38 -3.16 17.46
C MET A 357 -14.66 -1.86 17.08
N PRO A 358 -14.73 -0.81 17.90
CA PRO A 358 -14.02 0.45 17.66
C PRO A 358 -12.51 0.27 17.93
N GLN A 359 -11.81 -0.40 17.01
CA GLN A 359 -10.41 -0.84 17.18
C GLN A 359 -9.48 0.32 17.52
N ASN A 360 -9.54 1.45 16.81
CA ASN A 360 -8.73 2.63 17.10
C ASN A 360 -8.92 3.11 18.56
N ASP A 361 -10.17 3.19 19.01
CA ASP A 361 -10.50 3.75 20.32
C ASP A 361 -10.10 2.79 21.44
N LEU A 362 -10.25 1.48 21.22
CA LEU A 362 -9.73 0.44 22.11
C LEU A 362 -8.21 0.47 22.18
N LEU A 363 -7.51 0.60 21.04
CA LEU A 363 -6.05 0.67 21.02
C LEU A 363 -5.53 1.93 21.73
N GLY A 364 -6.24 3.06 21.64
CA GLY A 364 -5.89 4.29 22.36
C GLY A 364 -6.36 4.34 23.82
N HIS A 365 -7.05 3.31 24.32
CA HIS A 365 -7.49 3.28 25.70
C HIS A 365 -6.30 3.02 26.67
N PRO A 366 -6.18 3.75 27.80
CA PRO A 366 -5.03 3.63 28.72
C PRO A 366 -4.82 2.23 29.34
N LYS A 367 -5.87 1.41 29.39
CA LYS A 367 -5.79 0.01 29.88
C LYS A 367 -5.25 -0.97 28.83
N THR A 368 -5.03 -0.56 27.58
CA THR A 368 -4.56 -1.47 26.53
C THR A 368 -3.09 -1.83 26.72
N ARG A 369 -2.80 -3.13 26.65
CA ARG A 369 -1.46 -3.68 26.87
C ARG A 369 -0.84 -4.28 25.62
N ALA A 370 -1.63 -4.99 24.81
CA ALA A 370 -1.16 -5.61 23.59
C ALA A 370 -2.25 -5.70 22.53
N PHE A 371 -1.81 -5.82 21.27
CA PHE A 371 -2.68 -6.04 20.12
C PHE A 371 -2.30 -7.34 19.41
N ILE A 372 -3.23 -8.28 19.33
CA ILE A 372 -3.09 -9.46 18.47
C ILE A 372 -3.64 -9.10 17.10
N THR A 373 -2.80 -9.21 16.07
CA THR A 373 -3.11 -8.71 14.73
C THR A 373 -2.65 -9.65 13.64
N HIS A 374 -3.41 -9.71 12.54
CA HIS A 374 -2.95 -10.33 11.30
C HIS A 374 -1.83 -9.55 10.59
N GLY A 375 -1.50 -8.32 11.00
CA GLY A 375 -0.43 -7.55 10.35
C GLY A 375 -0.84 -6.75 9.11
N GLY A 376 -2.14 -6.54 8.89
CA GLY A 376 -2.60 -5.55 7.91
C GLY A 376 -2.17 -4.13 8.28
N SER A 377 -1.73 -3.35 7.28
CA SER A 377 -1.12 -2.03 7.47
C SER A 377 -1.96 -1.07 8.34
N ASN A 378 -3.29 -1.03 8.17
CA ASN A 378 -4.14 -0.12 8.95
C ASN A 378 -4.06 -0.40 10.46
N GLY A 379 -4.14 -1.66 10.86
CA GLY A 379 -4.09 -2.05 12.28
C GLY A 379 -2.69 -1.83 12.87
N ILE A 380 -1.63 -2.04 12.08
CA ILE A 380 -0.26 -1.72 12.50
C ILE A 380 -0.12 -0.23 12.77
N TYR A 381 -0.64 0.63 11.88
CA TYR A 381 -0.56 2.07 12.10
C TYR A 381 -1.35 2.54 13.30
N GLU A 382 -2.54 2.00 13.57
CA GLU A 382 -3.29 2.31 14.79
C GLU A 382 -2.51 1.89 16.05
N ALA A 383 -1.88 0.71 16.01
CA ALA A 383 -1.04 0.23 17.12
C ALA A 383 0.21 1.11 17.31
N ILE A 384 0.90 1.51 16.24
CA ILE A 384 2.02 2.44 16.30
C ILE A 384 1.56 3.79 16.84
N TYR A 385 0.45 4.34 16.33
CA TYR A 385 -0.08 5.64 16.72
C TYR A 385 -0.35 5.71 18.23
N HIS A 386 -0.95 4.65 18.79
CA HIS A 386 -1.25 4.54 20.23
C HIS A 386 -0.13 3.89 21.07
N GLY A 387 0.99 3.52 20.45
CA GLY A 387 2.15 2.95 21.14
C GLY A 387 1.91 1.55 21.73
N ILE A 388 1.11 0.70 21.08
CA ILE A 388 0.71 -0.62 21.57
C ILE A 388 1.52 -1.74 20.90
N PRO A 389 2.31 -2.54 21.66
CA PRO A 389 3.08 -3.65 21.10
C PRO A 389 2.16 -4.78 20.60
N MET A 390 2.69 -5.63 19.71
CA MET A 390 1.86 -6.55 18.93
C MET A 390 2.29 -8.01 19.02
N VAL A 391 1.32 -8.92 18.96
CA VAL A 391 1.53 -10.30 18.52
C VAL A 391 0.99 -10.42 17.10
N GLY A 392 1.88 -10.64 16.14
CA GLY A 392 1.57 -10.77 14.73
C GLY A 392 1.28 -12.22 14.35
N ILE A 393 0.12 -12.46 13.74
CA ILE A 393 -0.34 -13.77 13.25
C ILE A 393 -0.73 -13.61 11.77
N PRO A 394 0.24 -13.46 10.86
CA PRO A 394 -0.02 -13.15 9.47
C PRO A 394 -0.70 -14.32 8.74
N LEU A 395 -1.59 -13.99 7.82
CA LEU A 395 -2.38 -14.98 7.07
C LEU A 395 -1.95 -15.03 5.60
N PHE A 396 -1.98 -13.89 4.90
CA PHE A 396 -1.74 -13.82 3.44
C PHE A 396 -1.22 -12.45 2.98
N ALA A 397 -0.92 -12.31 1.68
CA ALA A 397 -0.48 -11.07 1.04
C ALA A 397 0.74 -10.41 1.71
N ASP A 398 0.67 -9.11 1.99
CA ASP A 398 1.71 -8.27 2.57
C ASP A 398 1.89 -8.48 4.09
N GLN A 399 0.96 -9.19 4.73
CA GLN A 399 0.92 -9.35 6.18
C GLN A 399 2.18 -9.98 6.78
N PRO A 400 2.76 -11.07 6.25
CA PRO A 400 3.97 -11.66 6.80
C PRO A 400 5.15 -10.69 6.81
N ASP A 401 5.29 -9.94 5.72
CA ASP A 401 6.33 -8.94 5.49
C ASP A 401 6.18 -7.76 6.46
N ASN A 402 4.96 -7.25 6.58
CA ASN A 402 4.61 -6.20 7.54
C ASN A 402 4.96 -6.60 9.00
N ILE A 403 4.68 -7.84 9.40
CA ILE A 403 5.05 -8.34 10.74
C ILE A 403 6.57 -8.53 10.86
N ALA A 404 7.26 -8.95 9.79
CA ALA A 404 8.72 -9.05 9.79
C ALA A 404 9.37 -7.68 10.06
N HIS A 405 8.87 -6.60 9.45
CA HIS A 405 9.30 -5.22 9.73
C HIS A 405 9.11 -4.85 11.21
N MET A 406 7.94 -5.16 11.79
CA MET A 406 7.67 -4.86 13.20
C MET A 406 8.53 -5.70 14.16
N LYS A 407 8.89 -6.92 13.78
CA LYS A 407 9.83 -7.77 14.52
C LYS A 407 11.24 -7.18 14.51
N VAL A 408 11.73 -6.73 13.35
CA VAL A 408 13.05 -6.05 13.23
C VAL A 408 13.10 -4.80 14.10
N LYS A 409 11.99 -4.06 14.18
CA LYS A 409 11.88 -2.88 15.05
C LYS A 409 11.65 -3.21 16.53
N GLY A 410 11.65 -4.49 16.91
CA GLY A 410 11.45 -4.94 18.29
C GLY A 410 10.08 -4.58 18.87
N ALA A 411 9.05 -4.44 18.03
CA ALA A 411 7.70 -4.01 18.40
C ALA A 411 6.65 -5.13 18.26
N ALA A 412 7.05 -6.30 17.73
CA ALA A 412 6.17 -7.45 17.60
C ALA A 412 6.85 -8.81 17.81
N VAL A 413 6.09 -9.77 18.33
CA VAL A 413 6.39 -11.21 18.23
C VAL A 413 5.56 -11.80 17.11
N ARG A 414 6.16 -12.61 16.24
CA ARG A 414 5.46 -13.31 15.15
C ARG A 414 5.16 -14.75 15.54
N LEU A 415 3.95 -15.18 15.25
CA LEU A 415 3.52 -16.58 15.31
C LEU A 415 3.02 -17.04 13.95
N ASP A 416 3.08 -18.34 13.72
CA ASP A 416 2.52 -18.96 12.52
C ASP A 416 1.10 -19.45 12.81
N PHE A 417 0.12 -18.99 12.02
CA PHE A 417 -1.30 -19.27 12.28
C PHE A 417 -1.63 -20.76 12.30
N SER A 418 -1.01 -21.53 11.40
CA SER A 418 -1.31 -22.95 11.19
C SER A 418 -0.71 -23.83 12.29
N THR A 419 0.52 -23.51 12.71
CA THR A 419 1.31 -24.36 13.61
C THR A 419 1.34 -23.90 15.07
N MET A 420 1.02 -22.63 15.36
CA MET A 420 1.07 -22.14 16.75
C MET A 420 0.13 -22.93 17.67
N SER A 421 0.65 -23.33 18.82
CA SER A 421 -0.10 -23.93 19.92
C SER A 421 -0.71 -22.86 20.84
N SER A 422 -1.58 -23.28 21.76
CA SER A 422 -2.10 -22.40 22.82
C SER A 422 -0.96 -21.85 23.71
N THR A 423 0.08 -22.64 23.91
CA THR A 423 1.25 -22.26 24.71
C THR A 423 2.08 -21.20 24.01
N ASP A 424 2.26 -21.30 22.69
CA ASP A 424 3.03 -20.30 21.92
C ASP A 424 2.36 -18.93 21.96
N LEU A 425 1.03 -18.87 21.78
CA LEU A 425 0.28 -17.62 21.87
C LEU A 425 0.32 -17.04 23.29
N LEU A 426 0.16 -17.88 24.31
CA LEU A 426 0.28 -17.45 25.71
C LEU A 426 1.66 -16.84 26.00
N ASN A 427 2.72 -17.51 25.55
CA ASN A 427 4.09 -17.04 25.75
C ASN A 427 4.36 -15.74 24.99
N ALA A 428 3.95 -15.65 23.73
CA ALA A 428 4.09 -14.41 22.95
C ALA A 428 3.39 -13.23 23.62
N LEU A 429 2.17 -13.43 24.14
CA LEU A 429 1.44 -12.39 24.89
C LEU A 429 2.17 -11.99 26.17
N LYS A 430 2.63 -12.97 26.96
CA LYS A 430 3.43 -12.68 28.16
C LYS A 430 4.69 -11.89 27.83
N THR A 431 5.37 -12.24 26.73
CA THR A 431 6.58 -11.53 26.28
C THR A 431 6.25 -10.08 25.95
N VAL A 432 5.30 -9.81 25.03
CA VAL A 432 5.05 -8.42 24.59
C VAL A 432 4.42 -7.53 25.66
N ILE A 433 3.74 -8.12 26.65
CA ILE A 433 3.12 -7.39 27.77
C ILE A 433 4.15 -7.08 28.86
N ASN A 434 5.03 -8.03 29.19
CA ASN A 434 5.90 -7.94 30.37
C ASN A 434 7.33 -7.48 30.07
N ASP A 435 7.83 -7.72 28.86
CA ASP A 435 9.16 -7.23 28.45
C ASP A 435 9.04 -5.76 28.00
N PRO A 436 9.66 -4.82 28.74
CA PRO A 436 9.53 -3.39 28.47
C PRO A 436 10.05 -2.99 27.10
N VAL A 437 10.99 -3.75 26.51
CA VAL A 437 11.60 -3.43 25.20
C VAL A 437 10.52 -3.28 24.11
N TYR A 438 9.49 -4.13 24.12
CA TYR A 438 8.41 -4.05 23.13
C TYR A 438 7.59 -2.76 23.26
N LYS A 439 7.26 -2.39 24.51
CA LYS A 439 6.51 -1.16 24.78
C LYS A 439 7.36 0.07 24.47
N GLU A 440 8.62 0.08 24.88
CA GLU A 440 9.55 1.18 24.64
C GLU A 440 9.78 1.42 23.14
N ASN A 441 10.05 0.36 22.38
CA ASN A 441 10.23 0.45 20.94
C ASN A 441 8.94 0.93 20.25
N THR A 442 7.78 0.41 20.64
CA THR A 442 6.52 0.86 20.02
C THR A 442 6.19 2.31 20.39
N MET A 443 6.47 2.75 21.62
CA MET A 443 6.35 4.16 22.03
C MET A 443 7.33 5.05 21.27
N LYS A 444 8.54 4.59 20.97
CA LYS A 444 9.49 5.31 20.11
C LYS A 444 8.91 5.49 18.70
N LEU A 445 8.34 4.44 18.11
CA LEU A 445 7.68 4.53 16.80
C LEU A 445 6.46 5.46 16.83
N SER A 446 5.69 5.45 17.93
CA SER A 446 4.57 6.37 18.16
C SER A 446 5.03 7.83 18.16
N ARG A 447 6.07 8.16 18.93
CA ARG A 447 6.64 9.52 18.96
C ARG A 447 7.04 9.99 17.57
N ILE A 448 7.72 9.14 16.80
CA ILE A 448 8.10 9.45 15.41
C ILE A 448 6.87 9.61 14.50
N GLN A 449 5.81 8.81 14.70
CA GLN A 449 4.57 8.94 13.92
C GLN A 449 3.90 10.29 14.14
N HIS A 450 3.89 10.78 15.39
CA HIS A 450 3.27 12.05 15.76
C HIS A 450 4.14 13.27 15.42
N ASP A 451 5.47 13.11 15.47
CA ASP A 451 6.43 14.19 15.23
C ASP A 451 6.66 14.40 13.72
N GLN A 452 5.64 14.95 13.04
CA GLN A 452 5.69 15.29 11.63
C GLN A 452 5.23 16.74 11.42
N PRO A 453 5.86 17.49 10.49
CA PRO A 453 5.52 18.89 10.25
C PRO A 453 4.09 19.08 9.71
N VAL A 454 3.60 18.08 8.98
CA VAL A 454 2.24 18.03 8.42
C VAL A 454 1.68 16.65 8.69
N LYS A 455 0.45 16.57 9.20
CA LYS A 455 -0.20 15.28 9.46
C LYS A 455 -0.40 14.52 8.14
N PRO A 456 -0.35 13.17 8.15
CA PRO A 456 -0.46 12.38 6.93
C PRO A 456 -1.74 12.65 6.11
N LEU A 457 -2.89 12.83 6.78
CA LEU A 457 -4.16 13.16 6.11
C LEU A 457 -4.11 14.55 5.45
N ASP A 458 -3.62 15.55 6.17
CA ASP A 458 -3.46 16.92 5.64
C ASP A 458 -2.50 16.96 4.43
N ARG A 459 -1.42 16.17 4.48
CA ARG A 459 -0.46 16.01 3.38
C ARG A 459 -1.13 15.38 2.15
N ALA A 460 -1.89 14.30 2.35
CA ALA A 460 -2.63 13.64 1.27
C ALA A 460 -3.58 14.62 0.56
N VAL A 461 -4.37 15.36 1.34
CA VAL A 461 -5.34 16.32 0.82
C VAL A 461 -4.65 17.50 0.14
N PHE A 462 -3.56 18.02 0.72
CA PHE A 462 -2.77 19.09 0.12
C PHE A 462 -2.33 18.74 -1.31
N TRP A 463 -1.84 17.52 -1.53
CA TRP A 463 -1.36 17.10 -2.86
C TRP A 463 -2.49 16.88 -3.86
N ILE A 464 -3.65 16.40 -3.41
CA ILE A 464 -4.85 16.32 -4.27
C ILE A 464 -5.28 17.74 -4.69
N GLU A 465 -5.35 18.68 -3.74
CA GLU A 465 -5.65 20.07 -4.03
C GLU A 465 -4.59 20.74 -4.92
N PHE A 466 -3.31 20.42 -4.73
CA PHE A 466 -2.22 20.92 -5.55
C PHE A 466 -2.44 20.53 -7.01
N VAL A 467 -2.71 19.25 -7.27
CA VAL A 467 -3.00 18.74 -8.61
C VAL A 467 -4.22 19.43 -9.22
N MET A 468 -5.29 19.66 -8.43
CA MET A 468 -6.47 20.39 -8.90
C MET A 468 -6.17 21.86 -9.26
N ARG A 469 -5.41 22.57 -8.41
CA ARG A 469 -5.05 23.98 -8.60
C ARG A 469 -4.15 24.20 -9.81
N HIS A 470 -3.22 23.28 -10.04
CA HIS A 470 -2.21 23.40 -11.10
C HIS A 470 -2.53 22.61 -12.37
N LYS A 471 -3.70 21.93 -12.42
CA LYS A 471 -4.13 21.08 -13.53
C LYS A 471 -3.09 20.01 -13.88
N GLY A 472 -2.56 19.37 -12.84
CA GLY A 472 -1.50 18.37 -12.91
C GLY A 472 -0.22 18.77 -12.16
N ALA A 473 0.76 17.88 -12.19
CA ALA A 473 2.06 18.03 -11.51
C ALA A 473 3.23 17.54 -12.40
N LYS A 474 3.12 17.70 -13.72
CA LYS A 474 4.13 17.20 -14.70
C LYS A 474 5.57 17.65 -14.44
N HIS A 475 5.78 18.78 -13.76
CA HIS A 475 7.12 19.26 -13.37
C HIS A 475 7.80 18.40 -12.30
N LEU A 476 7.05 17.53 -11.61
CA LEU A 476 7.57 16.55 -10.65
C LEU A 476 7.86 15.19 -11.29
N ARG A 477 7.43 14.97 -12.55
CA ARG A 477 7.67 13.74 -13.29
C ARG A 477 9.11 13.70 -13.78
N VAL A 478 9.82 12.63 -13.42
CA VAL A 478 11.21 12.44 -13.85
C VAL A 478 11.33 12.04 -15.32
N ALA A 479 12.45 12.40 -15.95
CA ALA A 479 12.72 12.07 -17.35
C ALA A 479 12.92 10.57 -17.60
N ALA A 480 13.13 9.77 -16.55
CA ALA A 480 13.37 8.32 -16.64
C ALA A 480 12.26 7.59 -17.42
N HIS A 481 11.01 8.03 -17.31
CA HIS A 481 9.88 7.44 -18.04
C HIS A 481 9.95 7.63 -19.57
N ASN A 482 10.83 8.48 -20.07
CA ASN A 482 11.00 8.73 -21.50
C ASN A 482 12.29 8.07 -22.05
N LEU A 483 13.06 7.36 -21.23
CA LEU A 483 14.31 6.71 -21.63
C LEU A 483 14.07 5.26 -22.01
N THR A 484 14.83 4.75 -22.98
CA THR A 484 14.91 3.31 -23.20
C THR A 484 15.65 2.63 -22.04
N TRP A 485 15.47 1.32 -21.86
CA TRP A 485 16.14 0.56 -20.80
C TRP A 485 17.68 0.72 -20.82
N PHE A 486 18.28 0.71 -22.00
CA PHE A 486 19.73 0.85 -22.13
C PHE A 486 20.22 2.29 -21.87
N GLN A 487 19.41 3.32 -22.21
CA GLN A 487 19.71 4.71 -21.87
C GLN A 487 19.60 4.94 -20.35
N TYR A 488 18.54 4.41 -19.74
CA TYR A 488 18.31 4.51 -18.30
C TYR A 488 19.48 3.95 -17.48
N HIS A 489 20.05 2.82 -17.92
CA HIS A 489 21.23 2.21 -17.31
C HIS A 489 22.57 2.69 -17.90
N SER A 490 22.57 3.68 -18.78
CA SER A 490 23.77 4.22 -19.45
C SER A 490 24.63 3.16 -20.15
N LEU A 491 24.02 2.08 -20.65
CA LEU A 491 24.73 0.98 -21.29
C LEU A 491 25.29 1.37 -22.65
N ASP A 492 24.65 2.31 -23.33
CA ASP A 492 25.16 2.95 -24.54
C ASP A 492 26.45 3.74 -24.28
N VAL A 493 26.49 4.53 -23.20
CA VAL A 493 27.68 5.28 -22.77
C VAL A 493 28.79 4.34 -22.31
N ILE A 494 28.49 3.35 -21.47
CA ILE A 494 29.47 2.35 -21.00
C ILE A 494 30.03 1.57 -22.20
N GLY A 495 29.17 1.14 -23.13
CA GLY A 495 29.58 0.46 -24.34
C GLY A 495 30.53 1.30 -25.20
N PHE A 496 30.21 2.59 -25.39
CA PHE A 496 31.07 3.53 -26.12
C PHE A 496 32.45 3.69 -25.45
N LEU A 497 32.49 3.89 -24.13
CA LEU A 497 33.76 4.03 -23.39
C LEU A 497 34.62 2.76 -23.46
N LEU A 498 34.01 1.57 -23.35
CA LEU A 498 34.71 0.30 -23.52
C LEU A 498 35.29 0.13 -24.93
N ALA A 499 34.54 0.55 -25.95
CA ALA A 499 35.02 0.54 -27.33
C ALA A 499 36.24 1.46 -27.53
N CYS A 500 36.25 2.66 -26.92
CA CYS A 500 37.41 3.55 -26.92
C CYS A 500 38.64 2.89 -26.28
N VAL A 501 38.48 2.27 -25.10
CA VAL A 501 39.58 1.56 -24.42
C VAL A 501 40.11 0.41 -25.28
N ALA A 502 39.22 -0.39 -25.87
CA ALA A 502 39.61 -1.49 -26.76
C ALA A 502 40.38 -0.99 -28.00
N ALA A 503 39.94 0.13 -28.60
CA ALA A 503 40.63 0.74 -29.74
C ALA A 503 42.04 1.23 -29.35
N VAL A 504 42.21 1.87 -28.18
CA VAL A 504 43.53 2.30 -27.68
C VAL A 504 44.44 1.10 -27.45
N ILE A 505 43.96 0.05 -26.77
CA ILE A 505 44.73 -1.19 -26.54
C ILE A 505 45.14 -1.83 -27.87
N PHE A 506 44.23 -1.88 -28.84
CA PHE A 506 44.49 -2.40 -30.17
C PHE A 506 45.56 -1.60 -30.91
N ILE A 507 45.47 -0.26 -30.90
CA ILE A 507 46.47 0.63 -31.49
C ILE A 507 47.84 0.42 -30.84
N ILE A 508 47.92 0.45 -29.50
CA ILE A 508 49.17 0.22 -28.76
C ILE A 508 49.77 -1.14 -29.12
N THR A 509 48.95 -2.19 -29.16
CA THR A 509 49.41 -3.54 -29.48
C THR A 509 49.92 -3.62 -30.92
N LYS A 510 49.24 -3.00 -31.90
CA LYS A 510 49.70 -2.93 -33.29
C LYS A 510 50.99 -2.12 -33.42
N CYS A 511 51.11 -0.99 -32.72
CA CYS A 511 52.34 -0.20 -32.66
C CYS A 511 53.51 -1.01 -32.07
N CYS A 512 53.31 -1.67 -30.93
CA CYS A 512 54.32 -2.52 -30.30
C CYS A 512 54.73 -3.69 -31.19
N LEU A 513 53.77 -4.39 -31.82
CA LEU A 513 54.04 -5.47 -32.77
C LEU A 513 54.78 -4.98 -34.01
N PHE A 514 54.41 -3.80 -34.54
CA PHE A 514 55.09 -3.17 -35.66
C PHE A 514 56.53 -2.78 -35.30
N CYS A 515 56.75 -2.15 -34.15
CA CYS A 515 58.08 -1.86 -33.62
C CYS A 515 58.90 -3.14 -33.47
N PHE A 516 58.35 -4.19 -32.85
CA PHE A 516 59.02 -5.48 -32.69
C PHE A 516 59.39 -6.10 -34.05
N TRP A 517 58.46 -6.13 -35.01
CA TRP A 517 58.72 -6.61 -36.38
C TRP A 517 59.83 -5.83 -37.08
N LYS A 518 59.85 -4.50 -36.92
CA LYS A 518 60.89 -3.63 -37.49
C LYS A 518 62.26 -3.91 -36.87
N PHE A 519 62.36 -4.00 -35.55
CA PHE A 519 63.64 -4.27 -34.88
C PHE A 519 64.15 -5.70 -35.11
N VAL A 520 63.29 -6.71 -35.14
CA VAL A 520 63.67 -8.11 -35.44
C VAL A 520 64.13 -8.29 -36.90
N ARG A 521 63.53 -7.59 -37.88
CA ARG A 521 64.03 -7.61 -39.27
C ARG A 521 65.34 -6.85 -39.46
N THR A 522 65.59 -5.81 -38.67
CA THR A 522 66.83 -5.03 -38.76
C THR A 522 68.02 -5.82 -38.20
N GLY A 523 67.81 -6.62 -37.14
CA GLY A 523 68.84 -7.52 -36.58
C GLY A 523 69.23 -8.72 -37.47
N LYS A 524 68.42 -9.08 -38.49
CA LYS A 524 68.76 -10.14 -39.46
C LYS A 524 69.59 -9.65 -40.67
N LYS A 525 69.76 -8.34 -40.88
CA LYS A 525 70.50 -7.79 -42.03
C LYS A 525 72.00 -7.52 -41.76
N THR A 526 72.52 -7.81 -40.57
CA THR A 526 73.92 -7.60 -40.16
C THR A 526 74.74 -8.89 -39.99
N LYS A 527 74.47 -9.93 -40.78
CA LYS A 527 75.38 -11.07 -40.99
C LYS A 527 75.45 -11.45 -42.46
N LYS A 528 76.35 -10.80 -43.20
CA LYS A 528 76.99 -11.29 -44.43
C LYS A 528 78.36 -10.60 -44.50
N ASP A 529 79.35 -11.27 -43.92
CA ASP A 529 80.73 -11.26 -44.43
C ASP A 529 80.82 -12.30 -45.57
#